data_AF-A0A3M1IXG0-F1
#
_entry.id   AF-A0A3M1IXG0-F1
#
_cell.length_a   1.000
_cell.length_b   1.000
_cell.length_c   1.000
_cell.angle_alpha   90.00
_cell.angle_beta   90.00
_cell.angle_gamma   90.00
#
_symmetry.space_group_name_H-M   'P 1'
#
loop_
_entity.id
_entity.type
_entity.pdbx_description
1 polymer ?
#
loop_
_entity_poly.entity_id
_entity_poly.type
_entity_poly.pdbx_seq_one_letter_code
_entity_poly.pdbx_strand_id
1 'polypeptide(L)'
;MASLFTSLVQKIQTATNAALAAEESRLFEDLNALVGKLDSAAREGIQYAAQKSYQPILSKLENGQPLTTDERELLKMLVVGRANAYIKTENDLENWRTEIRRLAAELANAEAGGLDTIEQLLHVRALCRDAAGVLPDIAFYYREQERVRRFESALSGNLSAEDGKILADVLRAMMSAENM
;
A
#
# COMPACT_ATOMS: atom_id res chain seq x y z
N MET A 1 10.19 -16.48 14.08
CA MET A 1 9.70 -15.14 13.69
C MET A 1 10.64 -14.02 14.11
N ALA A 2 10.86 -13.76 15.41
CA ALA A 2 11.71 -12.63 15.84
C ALA A 2 13.14 -12.65 15.26
N SER A 3 13.82 -13.81 15.25
CA SER A 3 15.17 -13.94 14.68
C SER A 3 15.24 -13.72 13.17
N LEU A 4 14.21 -14.17 12.43
CA LEU A 4 14.08 -13.96 10.99
C LEU A 4 13.89 -12.47 10.68
N PHE A 5 13.02 -11.80 11.43
CA PHE A 5 12.77 -10.36 11.32
C PHE A 5 14.05 -9.54 11.48
N THR A 6 14.78 -9.75 12.58
CA THR A 6 16.03 -9.05 12.84
C THR A 6 17.05 -9.29 11.72
N SER A 7 17.14 -10.53 11.22
CA SER A 7 18.05 -10.85 10.13
C SER A 7 17.68 -10.13 8.82
N LEU A 8 16.39 -10.07 8.46
CA LEU A 8 15.92 -9.39 7.25
C LEU A 8 16.14 -7.88 7.33
N VAL A 9 15.83 -7.26 8.48
CA VAL A 9 16.07 -5.83 8.69
C VAL A 9 17.55 -5.47 8.53
N GLN A 10 18.45 -6.29 9.11
CA GLN A 10 19.90 -6.07 8.96
C GLN A 10 20.34 -6.18 7.49
N LYS A 11 19.82 -7.17 6.74
CA LYS A 11 20.12 -7.32 5.30
C LYS A 11 19.64 -6.13 4.49
N ILE A 12 18.44 -5.62 4.78
CA ILE A 12 17.89 -4.42 4.14
C ILE A 12 18.82 -3.23 4.38
N GLN A 13 19.23 -2.98 5.63
CA GLN A 13 20.14 -1.88 5.94
C GLN A 13 21.48 -1.97 5.18
N THR A 14 22.08 -3.16 5.12
CA THR A 14 23.31 -3.38 4.35
C THR A 14 23.08 -3.16 2.86
N ALA A 15 22.00 -3.69 2.30
CA ALA A 15 21.67 -3.55 0.88
C ALA A 15 21.36 -2.08 0.50
N THR A 16 20.67 -1.33 1.36
CA THR A 16 20.42 0.10 1.18
C THR A 16 21.74 0.87 1.05
N ASN A 17 22.68 0.66 1.97
CA ASN A 17 23.97 1.36 1.92
C ASN A 17 24.76 1.02 0.65
N ALA A 18 24.73 -0.24 0.23
CA ALA A 18 25.40 -0.67 -1.00
C ALA A 18 24.74 -0.05 -2.26
N ALA A 19 23.41 -0.09 -2.35
CA ALA A 19 22.67 0.46 -3.48
C ALA A 19 22.87 1.97 -3.62
N LEU A 20 22.81 2.72 -2.51
CA LEU A 20 23.03 4.16 -2.49
C LEU A 20 24.48 4.54 -2.83
N ALA A 21 25.46 3.72 -2.45
CA ALA A 21 26.87 4.01 -2.73
C ALA A 21 27.29 3.72 -4.18
N ALA A 22 26.69 2.69 -4.80
CA ALA A 22 27.05 2.26 -6.15
C ALA A 22 26.13 2.86 -7.24
N GLU A 23 24.93 3.32 -6.89
CA GLU A 23 23.95 3.92 -7.82
C GLU A 23 23.55 2.98 -8.98
N GLU A 24 23.65 1.67 -8.78
CA GLU A 24 23.30 0.66 -9.78
C GLU A 24 21.84 0.20 -9.63
N SER A 25 21.06 0.27 -10.71
CA SER A 25 19.64 -0.12 -10.70
C SER A 25 19.39 -1.53 -10.18
N ARG A 26 20.26 -2.48 -10.52
CA ARG A 26 20.19 -3.87 -10.06
C ARG A 26 20.20 -3.99 -8.53
N LEU A 27 20.98 -3.15 -7.84
CA LEU A 27 21.04 -3.20 -6.37
C LEU A 27 19.73 -2.68 -5.73
N PHE A 28 19.03 -1.76 -6.38
CA PHE A 28 17.70 -1.34 -5.96
C PHE A 28 16.65 -2.43 -6.22
N GLU A 29 16.78 -3.20 -7.31
CA GLU A 29 15.92 -4.37 -7.57
C GLU A 29 16.11 -5.46 -6.49
N ASP A 30 17.36 -5.74 -6.12
CA ASP A 30 17.70 -6.68 -5.05
C ASP A 30 17.18 -6.20 -3.68
N LEU A 31 17.31 -4.89 -3.39
CA LEU A 31 16.75 -4.25 -2.20
C LEU A 31 15.22 -4.39 -2.16
N ASN A 32 14.54 -4.12 -3.28
CA ASN A 32 13.09 -4.26 -3.40
C ASN A 32 12.64 -5.69 -3.08
N ALA A 33 13.37 -6.70 -3.57
CA ALA A 33 13.09 -8.10 -3.25
C ALA A 33 13.25 -8.43 -1.75
N LEU A 34 14.21 -7.81 -1.06
CA LEU A 34 14.37 -7.97 0.39
C LEU A 34 13.25 -7.30 1.19
N VAL A 35 12.83 -6.09 0.79
CA VAL A 35 11.69 -5.39 1.40
C VAL A 35 10.41 -6.22 1.25
N GLY A 36 10.16 -6.78 0.07
CA GLY A 36 9.02 -7.68 -0.16
C GLY A 36 9.03 -8.91 0.75
N LYS A 37 10.20 -9.52 1.00
CA LYS A 37 10.32 -10.64 1.94
C LYS A 37 9.99 -10.24 3.38
N LEU A 38 10.38 -9.03 3.81
CA LEU A 38 10.05 -8.52 5.13
C LEU A 38 8.54 -8.23 5.28
N ASP A 39 7.91 -7.65 4.24
CA ASP A 39 6.44 -7.45 4.22
C ASP A 39 5.69 -8.78 4.33
N SER A 40 6.09 -9.81 3.56
CA SER A 40 5.51 -11.15 3.66
C SER A 40 5.65 -11.74 5.06
N ALA A 41 6.84 -11.63 5.68
CA ALA A 41 7.03 -12.09 7.05
C ALA A 41 6.16 -11.32 8.06
N ALA A 42 5.88 -10.02 7.82
CA ALA A 42 4.97 -9.23 8.65
C ALA A 42 3.52 -9.66 8.51
N ARG A 43 3.09 -9.91 7.28
CA ARG A 43 1.77 -10.49 7.00
C ARG A 43 1.58 -11.83 7.73
N GLU A 44 2.54 -12.74 7.62
CA GLU A 44 2.52 -14.04 8.31
C GLU A 44 2.49 -13.89 9.83
N GLY A 45 3.26 -12.94 10.38
CA GLY A 45 3.24 -12.60 11.80
C GLY A 45 1.87 -12.13 12.28
N ILE A 46 1.20 -11.29 11.50
CA ILE A 46 -0.17 -10.82 11.79
C ILE A 46 -1.16 -11.99 11.73
N GLN A 47 -1.10 -12.83 10.69
CA GLN A 47 -1.97 -14.00 10.54
C GLN A 47 -1.82 -14.94 11.74
N TYR A 48 -0.59 -15.26 12.13
CA TYR A 48 -0.30 -16.11 13.29
C TYR A 48 -0.83 -15.50 14.59
N ALA A 49 -0.60 -14.21 14.82
CA ALA A 49 -1.06 -13.51 16.02
C ALA A 49 -2.59 -13.45 16.13
N ALA A 50 -3.29 -13.31 15.00
CA ALA A 50 -4.74 -13.21 14.95
C ALA A 50 -5.45 -14.57 14.87
N GLN A 51 -4.73 -15.68 14.69
CA GLN A 51 -5.31 -16.98 14.34
C GLN A 51 -6.41 -17.48 15.28
N LYS A 52 -6.25 -17.26 16.59
CA LYS A 52 -7.26 -17.65 17.59
C LYS A 52 -8.43 -16.68 17.67
N SER A 53 -8.18 -15.40 17.40
CA SER A 53 -9.15 -14.32 17.63
C SER A 53 -10.05 -14.04 16.43
N TYR A 54 -9.67 -14.45 15.21
CA TYR A 54 -10.49 -14.19 14.01
C TYR A 54 -11.60 -15.23 13.78
N GLN A 55 -11.47 -16.46 14.31
CA GLN A 55 -12.46 -17.52 14.12
C GLN A 55 -13.86 -17.17 14.64
N PRO A 56 -14.01 -16.56 15.84
CA PRO A 56 -15.31 -16.08 16.31
C PRO A 56 -15.91 -14.99 15.39
N ILE A 57 -15.08 -14.11 14.84
CA ILE A 57 -15.52 -13.06 13.91
C ILE A 57 -16.05 -13.69 12.63
N LEU A 58 -15.32 -14.66 12.08
CA LEU A 58 -15.72 -15.38 10.87
C LEU A 58 -17.09 -16.05 11.04
N SER A 59 -17.28 -16.79 12.14
CA SER A 59 -18.56 -17.44 12.44
C SER A 59 -19.72 -16.44 12.58
N LYS A 60 -19.48 -15.30 13.24
CA LYS A 60 -20.53 -14.26 13.38
C LYS A 60 -20.90 -13.64 12.04
N LEU A 61 -19.92 -13.34 11.19
CA LEU A 61 -20.13 -12.80 9.86
C LEU A 61 -20.96 -13.75 8.97
N GLU A 62 -20.65 -15.05 8.99
CA GLU A 62 -21.37 -16.07 8.21
C GLU A 62 -22.83 -16.25 8.65
N ASN A 63 -23.08 -16.09 9.95
CA ASN A 63 -24.39 -16.30 10.56
C ASN A 63 -25.21 -15.01 10.73
N GLY A 64 -24.73 -13.86 10.21
CA GLY A 64 -25.40 -12.57 10.35
C GLY A 64 -25.52 -12.10 11.81
N GLN A 65 -24.61 -12.53 12.68
CA GLN A 65 -24.60 -12.14 14.08
C GLN A 65 -23.85 -10.81 14.28
N PRO A 66 -24.28 -9.97 15.24
CA PRO A 66 -23.61 -8.71 15.51
C PRO A 66 -22.19 -8.94 16.06
N LEU A 67 -21.24 -8.17 15.54
CA LEU A 67 -19.88 -8.09 16.06
C LEU A 67 -19.81 -7.12 17.26
N THR A 68 -19.03 -7.48 18.28
CA THR A 68 -18.67 -6.58 19.38
C THR A 68 -17.75 -5.46 18.88
N THR A 69 -17.56 -4.43 19.69
CA THR A 69 -16.63 -3.33 19.37
C THR A 69 -15.20 -3.84 19.12
N ASP A 70 -14.69 -4.72 19.98
CA ASP A 70 -13.35 -5.28 19.85
C ASP A 70 -13.22 -6.17 18.60
N GLU A 71 -14.27 -6.92 18.27
CA GLU A 71 -14.31 -7.74 17.06
C GLU A 71 -14.33 -6.87 15.79
N ARG A 72 -15.06 -5.74 15.80
CA ARG A 72 -15.05 -4.78 14.69
C ARG A 72 -13.68 -4.13 14.52
N GLU A 73 -13.01 -3.78 15.61
CA GLU A 73 -11.67 -3.20 15.53
C GLU A 73 -10.65 -4.22 15.05
N LEU A 74 -10.72 -5.48 15.52
CA LEU A 74 -9.87 -6.54 14.98
C LEU A 74 -10.14 -6.78 13.50
N LEU A 75 -11.40 -6.85 13.07
CA LEU A 75 -11.77 -6.97 11.66
C LEU A 75 -11.19 -5.82 10.83
N LYS A 76 -11.25 -4.59 11.34
CA LYS A 76 -10.65 -3.41 10.70
C LYS A 76 -9.13 -3.52 10.57
N MET A 77 -8.45 -3.92 11.65
CA MET A 77 -7.00 -4.14 11.63
C MET A 77 -6.61 -5.21 10.61
N LEU A 78 -7.38 -6.29 10.51
CA LEU A 78 -7.08 -7.37 9.57
C LEU A 78 -7.35 -6.97 8.12
N VAL A 79 -8.47 -6.32 7.82
CA VAL A 79 -8.88 -6.06 6.42
C VAL A 79 -8.24 -4.80 5.83
N VAL A 80 -8.12 -3.72 6.61
CA VAL A 80 -7.60 -2.42 6.15
C VAL A 80 -6.48 -1.86 7.01
N GLY A 81 -5.92 -2.64 7.95
CA GLY A 81 -4.87 -2.18 8.86
C GLY A 81 -3.60 -1.72 8.16
N ARG A 82 -3.15 -2.42 7.11
CA ARG A 82 -1.99 -2.01 6.31
C ARG A 82 -2.20 -0.65 5.64
N ALA A 83 -3.36 -0.48 4.99
CA ALA A 83 -3.75 0.77 4.34
C ALA A 83 -3.74 1.93 5.35
N ASN A 84 -4.38 1.71 6.51
CA ASN A 84 -4.46 2.70 7.58
C ASN A 84 -3.08 3.03 8.18
N ALA A 85 -2.20 2.02 8.35
CA ALA A 85 -0.84 2.23 8.82
C ALA A 85 -0.03 3.08 7.83
N TYR A 86 -0.09 2.73 6.54
CA TYR A 86 0.57 3.46 5.47
C TYR A 86 0.16 4.94 5.43
N ILE A 87 -1.15 5.24 5.40
CA ILE A 87 -1.66 6.62 5.36
C ILE A 87 -1.19 7.45 6.56
N LYS A 88 -1.07 6.83 7.74
CA LYS A 88 -0.64 7.52 8.97
C LYS A 88 0.85 7.84 8.99
N THR A 89 1.66 7.05 8.30
CA THR A 89 3.12 7.21 8.28
C THR A 89 3.63 7.93 7.04
N GLU A 90 2.86 7.96 5.96
CA GLU A 90 3.21 8.65 4.72
C GLU A 90 3.33 10.17 4.95
N ASN A 91 4.45 10.74 4.50
CA ASN A 91 4.79 12.15 4.70
C ASN A 91 5.21 12.87 3.41
N ASP A 92 5.25 12.18 2.26
CA ASP A 92 5.77 12.73 1.00
C ASP A 92 4.66 13.24 0.06
N LEU A 93 3.38 13.07 0.43
CA LEU A 93 2.23 13.47 -0.40
C LEU A 93 2.29 14.93 -0.88
N GLU A 94 2.69 15.86 -0.02
CA GLU A 94 2.78 17.27 -0.39
C GLU A 94 3.94 17.55 -1.36
N ASN A 95 5.04 16.80 -1.26
CA ASN A 95 6.14 16.87 -2.21
C ASN A 95 5.69 16.35 -3.57
N TRP A 96 4.99 15.20 -3.62
CA TRP A 96 4.44 14.66 -4.87
C TRP A 96 3.44 15.63 -5.53
N ARG A 97 2.56 16.24 -4.74
CA ARG A 97 1.60 17.25 -5.24
C ARG A 97 2.32 18.49 -5.79
N THR A 98 3.38 18.93 -5.12
CA THR A 98 4.20 20.06 -5.58
C THR A 98 4.90 19.72 -6.89
N GLU A 99 5.45 18.52 -6.98
CA GLU A 99 6.15 18.04 -8.17
C GLU A 99 5.23 17.92 -9.39
N ILE A 100 4.02 17.37 -9.23
CA ILE A 100 3.04 17.32 -10.33
C ILE A 100 2.59 18.72 -10.77
N ARG A 101 2.45 19.68 -9.86
CA ARG A 101 2.14 21.08 -10.23
C ARG A 101 3.28 21.71 -11.01
N ARG A 102 4.54 21.47 -10.58
CA ARG A 102 5.74 21.94 -11.29
C ARG A 102 5.78 21.39 -12.71
N LEU A 103 5.63 20.07 -12.86
CA LEU A 103 5.63 19.39 -14.16
C LEU A 103 4.51 19.89 -15.09
N ALA A 104 3.31 20.13 -14.55
CA ALA A 104 2.21 20.70 -15.32
C ALA A 104 2.52 22.12 -15.82
N ALA A 105 3.15 22.95 -15.00
CA ALA A 105 3.57 24.30 -15.40
C ALA A 105 4.67 24.25 -16.47
N GLU A 106 5.63 23.35 -16.35
CA GLU A 106 6.69 23.17 -17.35
C GLU A 106 6.16 22.66 -18.69
N LEU A 107 5.18 21.75 -18.67
CA LEU A 107 4.49 21.32 -19.89
C LEU A 107 3.76 22.47 -20.57
N ALA A 108 3.06 23.33 -19.80
CA ALA A 108 2.40 24.51 -20.34
C ALA A 108 3.40 25.52 -20.94
N ASN A 109 4.55 25.71 -20.29
CA ASN A 109 5.62 26.56 -20.81
C ASN A 109 6.24 26.00 -22.09
N ALA A 110 6.44 24.66 -22.15
CA ALA A 110 6.96 23.99 -23.34
C ALA A 110 6.00 24.12 -24.52
N GLU A 111 4.69 23.99 -24.29
CA GLU A 111 3.66 24.24 -25.31
C GLU A 111 3.72 25.70 -25.81
N ALA A 112 3.72 26.68 -24.90
CA ALA A 112 3.74 28.09 -25.25
C ALA A 112 5.01 28.52 -26.02
N GLY A 113 6.13 27.82 -25.79
CA GLY A 113 7.41 28.05 -26.47
C GLY A 113 7.51 27.43 -27.88
N GLY A 114 6.49 26.68 -28.32
CA GLY A 114 6.47 25.96 -29.59
C GLY A 114 7.10 24.57 -29.51
N LEU A 115 6.63 23.66 -30.37
CA LEU A 115 7.01 22.24 -30.39
C LEU A 115 7.49 21.78 -31.78
N ASP A 116 8.11 22.68 -32.52
CA ASP A 116 8.47 22.48 -33.93
C ASP A 116 9.77 21.68 -34.12
N THR A 117 10.54 21.47 -33.05
CA THR A 117 11.83 20.79 -33.10
C THR A 117 11.82 19.47 -32.35
N ILE A 118 12.70 18.55 -32.77
CA ILE A 118 12.91 17.26 -32.09
C ILE A 118 13.33 17.48 -30.63
N GLU A 119 14.17 18.47 -30.35
CA GLU A 119 14.65 18.77 -29.00
C GLU A 119 13.51 19.18 -28.05
N GLN A 120 12.61 20.06 -28.51
CA GLN A 120 11.42 20.44 -27.74
C GLN A 120 10.51 19.24 -27.46
N LEU A 121 10.31 18.36 -28.45
CA LEU A 121 9.53 17.13 -28.27
C LEU A 121 10.21 16.16 -27.30
N LEU A 122 11.53 16.03 -27.33
CA LEU A 122 12.29 15.23 -26.36
C LEU A 122 12.17 15.78 -24.94
N HIS A 123 12.18 17.12 -24.78
CA HIS A 123 11.94 17.76 -23.49
C HIS A 123 10.55 17.42 -22.93
N VAL A 124 9.49 17.54 -23.74
CA VAL A 124 8.14 17.12 -23.33
C VAL A 124 8.10 15.64 -22.94
N ARG A 125 8.78 14.76 -23.69
CA ARG A 125 8.86 13.33 -23.33
C ARG A 125 9.55 13.09 -21.99
N ALA A 126 10.57 13.87 -21.65
CA ALA A 126 11.24 13.81 -20.36
C ALA A 126 10.27 14.24 -19.23
N LEU A 127 9.57 15.36 -19.37
CA LEU A 127 8.56 15.81 -18.40
C LEU A 127 7.46 14.77 -18.18
N CYS A 128 6.97 14.15 -19.25
CA CYS A 128 6.00 13.05 -19.16
C CYS A 128 6.57 11.82 -18.43
N ARG A 129 7.87 11.53 -18.60
CA ARG A 129 8.54 10.43 -17.91
C ARG A 129 8.63 10.69 -16.41
N ASP A 130 8.94 11.92 -16.01
CA ASP A 130 8.98 12.33 -14.61
C ASP A 130 7.59 12.26 -13.97
N ALA A 131 6.57 12.75 -14.66
CA ALA A 131 5.19 12.65 -14.20
C ALA A 131 4.75 11.18 -14.03
N ALA A 132 5.16 10.30 -14.95
CA ALA A 132 4.89 8.86 -14.85
C ALA A 132 5.58 8.19 -13.65
N GLY A 133 6.61 8.81 -13.07
CA GLY A 133 7.24 8.35 -11.83
C GLY A 133 6.41 8.67 -10.58
N VAL A 134 5.81 9.86 -10.51
CA VAL A 134 5.15 10.37 -9.29
C VAL A 134 3.64 10.10 -9.25
N LEU A 135 2.97 10.08 -10.41
CA LEU A 135 1.51 9.84 -10.49
C LEU A 135 1.07 8.51 -9.84
N PRO A 136 1.80 7.38 -10.00
CA PRO A 136 1.44 6.13 -9.35
C PRO A 136 1.38 6.21 -7.82
N ASP A 137 2.30 6.96 -7.20
CA ASP A 137 2.38 7.11 -5.73
C ASP A 137 1.21 7.93 -5.19
N ILE A 138 0.87 9.04 -5.85
CA ILE A 138 -0.32 9.84 -5.52
C ILE A 138 -1.59 9.00 -5.66
N ALA A 139 -1.73 8.29 -6.78
CA ALA A 139 -2.90 7.43 -7.02
C ALA A 139 -2.98 6.31 -5.97
N PHE A 140 -1.84 5.71 -5.61
CA PHE A 140 -1.77 4.71 -4.56
C PHE A 140 -2.25 5.26 -3.21
N TYR A 141 -1.77 6.43 -2.79
CA TYR A 141 -2.20 7.07 -1.54
C TYR A 141 -3.71 7.26 -1.46
N TYR A 142 -4.32 7.84 -2.50
CA TYR A 142 -5.77 8.06 -2.50
C TYR A 142 -6.58 6.77 -2.58
N ARG A 143 -6.09 5.75 -3.29
CA ARG A 143 -6.74 4.43 -3.30
C ARG A 143 -6.74 3.79 -1.92
N GLU A 144 -5.63 3.85 -1.18
CA GLU A 144 -5.59 3.33 0.19
C GLU A 144 -6.50 4.14 1.11
N GLN A 145 -6.54 5.47 0.97
CA GLN A 145 -7.45 6.33 1.72
C GLN A 145 -8.93 6.02 1.45
N GLU A 146 -9.28 5.82 0.19
CA GLU A 146 -10.62 5.43 -0.23
C GLU A 146 -10.98 4.04 0.30
N ARG A 147 -10.07 3.08 0.23
CA ARG A 147 -10.25 1.73 0.78
C ARG A 147 -10.60 1.77 2.27
N VAL A 148 -9.88 2.56 3.06
CA VAL A 148 -10.17 2.72 4.50
C VAL A 148 -11.56 3.34 4.70
N ARG A 149 -11.87 4.45 4.01
CA ARG A 149 -13.17 5.14 4.15
C ARG A 149 -14.35 4.26 3.74
N ARG A 150 -14.25 3.54 2.62
CA ARG A 150 -15.30 2.64 2.13
C ARG A 150 -15.56 1.52 3.14
N PHE A 151 -14.49 0.95 3.68
CA PHE A 151 -14.60 -0.10 4.69
C PHE A 151 -15.22 0.40 6.01
N GLU A 152 -14.78 1.55 6.51
CA GLU A 152 -15.36 2.17 7.72
C GLU A 152 -16.84 2.52 7.53
N SER A 153 -17.21 3.07 6.36
CA SER A 153 -18.59 3.35 6.01
C SER A 153 -19.44 2.07 6.01
N ALA A 154 -18.95 1.00 5.38
CA ALA A 154 -19.63 -0.30 5.35
C ALA A 154 -19.81 -0.91 6.75
N LEU A 155 -18.85 -0.71 7.66
CA LEU A 155 -18.93 -1.20 9.04
C LEU A 155 -19.77 -0.31 9.99
N SER A 156 -20.07 0.93 9.62
CA SER A 156 -20.83 1.86 10.46
C SER A 156 -22.31 1.49 10.57
N GLY A 157 -22.83 0.72 9.62
CA GLY A 157 -24.19 0.19 9.63
C GLY A 157 -24.33 -1.21 10.23
N ASN A 158 -25.57 -1.71 10.25
CA ASN A 158 -25.81 -3.14 10.45
C ASN A 158 -25.43 -3.87 9.15
N LEU A 159 -24.47 -4.79 9.25
CA LEU A 159 -24.12 -5.68 8.14
C LEU A 159 -25.32 -6.54 7.79
N SER A 160 -25.71 -6.54 6.52
CA SER A 160 -26.67 -7.53 6.04
C SER A 160 -26.05 -8.94 6.10
N ALA A 161 -26.89 -9.98 6.05
CA ALA A 161 -26.38 -11.36 5.99
C ALA A 161 -25.55 -11.63 4.72
N GLU A 162 -25.81 -10.90 3.63
CA GLU A 162 -25.04 -10.99 2.39
C GLU A 162 -23.67 -10.31 2.54
N ASP A 163 -23.64 -9.07 3.04
CA ASP A 163 -22.40 -8.33 3.30
C ASP A 163 -21.50 -9.08 4.31
N GLY A 164 -22.12 -9.69 5.32
CA GLY A 164 -21.45 -10.53 6.31
C GLY A 164 -20.71 -11.69 5.65
N LYS A 165 -21.37 -12.42 4.73
CA LYS A 165 -20.73 -13.52 3.98
C LYS A 165 -19.58 -13.05 3.09
N ILE A 166 -19.76 -11.94 2.38
CA ILE A 166 -18.68 -11.36 1.55
C ILE A 166 -17.47 -11.01 2.42
N LEU A 167 -17.68 -10.38 3.57
CA LEU A 167 -16.61 -10.07 4.52
C LEU A 167 -15.97 -11.32 5.12
N ALA A 168 -16.75 -12.36 5.39
CA ALA A 168 -16.23 -13.64 5.85
C ALA A 168 -15.29 -14.27 4.81
N ASP A 169 -15.67 -14.25 3.53
CA ASP A 169 -14.85 -14.76 2.43
C ASP A 169 -13.55 -13.97 2.26
N VAL A 170 -13.63 -12.63 2.32
CA VAL A 170 -12.45 -11.76 2.32
C VAL A 170 -11.53 -12.07 3.49
N LEU A 171 -12.07 -12.13 4.71
CA LEU A 171 -11.29 -12.42 5.91
C LEU A 171 -10.64 -13.80 5.82
N ARG A 172 -11.37 -14.81 5.34
CA ARG A 172 -10.83 -16.17 5.15
C ARG A 172 -9.68 -16.16 4.15
N ALA A 173 -9.84 -15.51 2.99
CA ALA A 173 -8.78 -15.39 2.00
C ALA A 173 -7.53 -14.72 2.59
N MET A 174 -7.70 -13.65 3.36
CA MET A 174 -6.59 -12.94 4.01
C MET A 174 -5.87 -13.78 5.06
N MET A 175 -6.59 -14.68 5.75
CA MET A 175 -6.03 -15.53 6.81
C MET A 175 -5.51 -16.89 6.30
N SER A 176 -5.93 -17.33 5.11
CA SER A 176 -5.51 -18.60 4.50
C SER A 176 -4.44 -18.46 3.43
N ALA A 177 -4.16 -17.24 2.95
CA ALA A 177 -3.13 -17.03 1.93
C ALA A 177 -1.72 -17.24 2.51
N GLU A 178 -1.18 -18.44 2.31
CA GLU A 178 0.20 -18.62 1.85
C GLU A 178 0.21 -18.27 0.36
N ASN A 179 1.00 -17.27 -0.04
CA ASN A 179 1.26 -16.87 -1.44
C ASN A 179 0.20 -15.98 -2.13
N MET A 180 0.44 -14.67 -2.07
CA MET A 180 0.99 -13.95 -3.22
C MET A 180 2.31 -13.35 -2.78
#